data_AF-D6MKR1-F1
#
_entry.id   AF-D6MKR1-F1
#
_cell.length_a   1.000
_cell.length_b   1.000
_cell.length_c   1.000
_cell.angle_alpha   90.00
_cell.angle_beta   90.00
_cell.angle_gamma   90.00
#
_symmetry.space_group_name_H-M   'P 1'
#
loop_
_entity.id
_entity.type
_entity.pdbx_description
1 polymer ?
#
loop_
_entity_poly.entity_id
_entity_poly.type
_entity_poly.pdbx_seq_one_letter_code
_entity_poly.pdbx_strand_id
1 'polypeptide(L)'
;MAVTSTRGIVNLKEKGHFERENARVEKYTLGDELPAQLSSLEIRPRKMSVPAYTIQRLTYNDRDLVLKFLRRFFFRDEPMNLAVNLLETPESRCTELDDYAAATLSDGVSVAAVDENGDYVGVIINGIVRRETSGQSHGSRSS
;
A
#
# COMPACT_ATOMS: atom_id res chain seq x y z
N MET A 1 -66.38 16.09 17.19
CA MET A 1 -66.33 14.62 17.29
C MET A 1 -64.88 14.20 17.47
N ALA A 2 -64.55 13.63 18.63
CA ALA A 2 -63.23 13.10 18.91
C ALA A 2 -63.16 11.65 18.41
N VAL A 3 -62.16 11.33 17.58
CA VAL A 3 -61.84 9.95 17.21
C VAL A 3 -60.48 9.65 17.83
N THR A 4 -60.51 8.86 18.90
CA THR A 4 -59.34 8.32 19.59
C THR A 4 -58.66 7.28 18.70
N SER A 5 -57.39 7.51 18.33
CA SER A 5 -56.54 6.48 17.75
C SER A 5 -55.59 5.96 18.82
N THR A 6 -55.93 4.79 19.37
CA THR A 6 -55.07 3.98 20.24
C THR A 6 -53.95 3.40 19.39
N ARG A 7 -52.72 3.91 19.53
CA ARG A 7 -51.52 3.23 19.05
C ARG A 7 -50.76 2.67 20.24
N GLY A 8 -50.68 1.34 20.28
CA GLY A 8 -49.91 0.61 21.29
C GLY A 8 -48.44 1.00 21.21
N ILE A 9 -47.90 1.43 22.35
CA ILE A 9 -46.49 1.79 22.50
C ILE A 9 -45.71 0.49 22.60
N VAL A 10 -45.13 0.02 21.49
CA VAL A 10 -44.12 -1.03 21.53
C VAL A 10 -42.80 -0.35 21.90
N ASN A 11 -42.40 -0.53 23.15
CA ASN A 11 -41.18 0.05 23.72
C ASN A 11 -39.97 -0.76 23.22
N LEU A 12 -39.51 -0.46 22.00
CA LEU A 12 -38.28 -1.04 21.46
C LEU A 12 -37.11 -0.17 21.92
N LYS A 13 -36.41 -0.60 22.98
CA LYS A 13 -35.13 -0.01 23.38
C LYS A 13 -34.10 -0.32 22.29
N GLU A 14 -33.94 0.57 21.32
CA GLU A 14 -32.70 0.64 20.54
C GLU A 14 -31.56 1.02 21.49
N LYS A 15 -30.79 0.03 21.93
CA LYS A 15 -29.45 0.28 22.45
C LYS A 15 -28.58 0.64 21.25
N GLY A 16 -28.33 1.93 21.06
CA GLY A 16 -27.31 2.41 20.13
C GLY A 16 -25.97 1.76 20.49
N HIS A 17 -25.44 0.95 19.57
CA HIS A 17 -24.25 0.13 19.77
C HIS A 17 -22.94 0.91 19.50
N PHE A 18 -22.91 2.18 19.90
CA PHE A 18 -21.75 3.08 19.73
C PHE A 18 -21.53 3.95 20.97
N GLU A 19 -21.60 3.35 22.15
CA GLU A 19 -20.82 3.91 23.26
C GLU A 19 -19.38 3.45 23.07
N ARG A 20 -18.53 4.34 22.54
CA ARG A 20 -17.09 4.14 22.53
C ARG A 20 -16.59 4.34 23.95
N GLU A 21 -16.62 3.27 24.74
CA GLU A 21 -15.76 3.18 25.91
C GLU A 21 -14.32 3.28 25.39
N ASN A 22 -13.56 4.28 25.85
CA ASN A 22 -12.12 4.42 25.55
C ASN A 22 -11.33 3.32 26.28
N ALA A 23 -11.72 2.05 26.09
CA ALA A 23 -10.96 0.90 26.50
C ALA A 23 -9.78 0.80 25.53
N ARG A 24 -8.61 1.21 26.03
CA ARG A 24 -7.33 0.94 25.38
C ARG A 24 -7.29 -0.57 25.10
N VAL A 25 -7.32 -0.96 23.83
CA VAL A 25 -7.27 -2.36 23.41
C VAL A 25 -5.87 -2.86 23.70
N GLU A 26 -5.68 -3.39 24.91
CA GLU A 26 -4.41 -3.96 25.35
C GLU A 26 -4.14 -5.32 24.68
N LYS A 27 -5.18 -5.97 24.11
CA LYS A 27 -5.10 -7.33 23.59
C LYS A 27 -6.11 -7.59 22.48
N TYR A 28 -5.64 -8.04 21.33
CA TYR A 28 -6.49 -8.46 20.21
C TYR A 28 -6.98 -9.89 20.46
N THR A 29 -8.03 -10.03 21.29
CA THR A 29 -8.56 -11.34 21.73
C THR A 29 -8.90 -12.30 20.58
N LEU A 30 -9.41 -11.77 19.46
CA LEU A 30 -9.69 -12.59 18.27
C LEU A 30 -8.43 -13.26 17.68
N GLY A 31 -7.27 -12.60 17.72
CA GLY A 31 -6.01 -13.17 17.21
C GLY A 31 -5.40 -14.21 18.15
N ASP A 32 -5.58 -14.01 19.46
CA ASP A 32 -4.95 -14.82 20.50
C ASP A 32 -5.74 -16.11 20.83
N GLU A 33 -7.05 -16.13 20.59
CA GLU A 33 -7.91 -17.31 20.82
C GLU A 33 -7.96 -18.27 19.63
N LEU A 34 -7.69 -17.78 18.42
CA LEU A 34 -7.63 -18.58 17.19
C LEU A 34 -6.73 -19.83 17.31
N PRO A 35 -5.51 -19.74 17.89
CA PRO A 35 -4.66 -20.92 18.09
C PRO A 35 -5.28 -21.97 19.02
N ALA A 36 -5.96 -21.54 20.08
CA ALA A 36 -6.61 -22.43 21.05
C ALA A 36 -7.83 -23.13 20.43
N GLN A 37 -8.64 -22.40 19.67
CA GLN A 37 -9.80 -22.95 18.97
C GLN A 37 -9.40 -23.95 17.89
N LEU A 38 -8.37 -23.65 17.09
CA LEU A 38 -7.83 -24.57 16.08
C LEU A 38 -7.27 -25.85 16.69
N SER A 39 -6.63 -25.76 17.87
CA SER A 39 -6.11 -26.92 18.58
C SER A 39 -7.23 -27.87 19.06
N SER A 40 -8.38 -27.32 19.47
CA SER A 40 -9.55 -28.09 19.92
C SER A 40 -10.26 -28.84 18.78
N LEU A 41 -10.06 -28.38 17.54
CA LEU A 41 -10.66 -28.94 16.33
C LEU A 41 -9.80 -30.02 15.68
N GLU A 42 -8.64 -30.38 16.26
CA GLU A 42 -7.60 -31.26 15.68
C GLU A 42 -7.11 -30.84 14.28
N ILE A 43 -7.55 -29.67 13.80
CA ILE A 43 -7.05 -29.02 12.59
C ILE A 43 -5.66 -28.55 12.96
N ARG A 44 -4.64 -29.35 12.62
CA ARG A 44 -3.26 -28.88 12.68
C ARG A 44 -3.20 -27.62 11.83
N PRO A 45 -2.95 -26.42 12.41
CA PRO A 45 -2.65 -25.28 11.57
C PRO A 45 -1.46 -25.70 10.73
N ARG A 46 -1.62 -25.67 9.40
CA ARG A 46 -0.50 -25.89 8.49
C ARG A 46 0.59 -24.97 9.01
N LYS A 47 1.74 -25.51 9.43
CA LYS A 47 2.89 -24.69 9.79
C LYS A 47 3.31 -24.02 8.48
N MET A 48 2.66 -22.90 8.18
CA MET A 48 3.06 -22.02 7.10
C MET A 48 4.48 -21.64 7.47
N SER A 49 5.45 -22.08 6.67
CA SER A 49 6.79 -21.51 6.75
C SER A 49 6.58 -20.01 6.63
N VAL A 50 6.95 -19.25 7.66
CA VAL A 50 6.97 -17.80 7.58
C VAL A 50 7.97 -17.49 6.48
N PRO A 51 7.55 -16.98 5.31
CA PRO A 51 8.47 -16.72 4.23
C PRO A 51 9.52 -15.73 4.72
N ALA A 52 10.80 -16.08 4.59
CA ALA A 52 11.86 -15.16 4.95
C ALA A 52 11.94 -14.08 3.88
N TYR A 53 11.94 -12.82 4.30
CA TYR A 53 12.15 -11.68 3.43
C TYR A 53 13.39 -10.92 3.86
N THR A 54 14.16 -10.47 2.88
CA THR A 54 15.31 -9.60 3.11
C THR A 54 15.08 -8.25 2.45
N ILE A 55 15.35 -7.17 3.18
CA ILE A 55 15.34 -5.83 2.61
C ILE A 55 16.69 -5.57 1.96
N GLN A 56 16.68 -5.24 0.68
CA GLN A 56 17.87 -4.92 -0.10
C GLN A 56 17.78 -3.48 -0.61
N ARG A 57 18.92 -2.78 -0.64
CA ARG A 57 19.01 -1.46 -1.25
C ARG A 57 19.07 -1.62 -2.76
N LEU A 58 18.23 -0.87 -3.46
CA LEU A 58 18.22 -0.85 -4.91
C LEU A 58 19.32 0.06 -5.44
N THR A 59 19.91 -0.36 -6.55
CA THR A 59 20.90 0.39 -7.31
C THR A 59 20.39 0.67 -8.72
N TYR A 60 21.12 1.48 -9.48
CA TYR A 60 20.76 1.74 -10.88
C TYR A 60 20.80 0.47 -11.76
N ASN A 61 21.60 -0.53 -11.40
CA ASN A 61 21.68 -1.80 -12.13
C ASN A 61 20.38 -2.61 -12.02
N ASP A 62 19.58 -2.37 -10.99
CA ASP A 62 18.31 -3.05 -10.75
C ASP A 62 17.14 -2.45 -11.56
N ARG A 63 17.41 -1.40 -12.36
CA ARG A 63 16.40 -0.64 -13.12
C ARG A 63 15.42 -1.53 -13.86
N ASP A 64 15.90 -2.50 -14.63
CA ASP A 64 15.04 -3.32 -15.48
C ASP A 64 14.09 -4.21 -14.68
N LEU A 65 14.59 -4.77 -13.57
CA LEU A 65 13.78 -5.60 -12.66
C LEU A 65 12.73 -4.76 -11.93
N VAL A 66 13.12 -3.57 -11.45
CA VAL A 66 12.21 -2.62 -10.78
C VAL A 66 11.12 -2.16 -11.73
N LEU A 67 11.45 -1.74 -12.96
CA LEU A 67 10.48 -1.31 -13.95
C LEU A 67 9.54 -2.44 -14.36
N LYS A 68 10.06 -3.67 -14.49
CA LYS A 68 9.21 -4.85 -14.74
C LYS A 68 8.21 -5.08 -13.61
N PHE A 69 8.63 -4.92 -12.35
CA PHE A 69 7.76 -5.05 -11.19
C PHE A 69 6.68 -3.96 -11.17
N LEU A 70 7.06 -2.68 -11.33
CA LEU A 70 6.13 -1.56 -11.31
C LEU A 70 5.09 -1.63 -12.44
N ARG A 71 5.50 -1.99 -13.66
CA ARG A 71 4.57 -2.16 -14.79
C ARG A 71 3.54 -3.25 -14.51
N ARG A 72 3.92 -4.29 -13.77
CA ARG A 72 3.04 -5.43 -13.47
C ARG A 72 2.05 -5.15 -12.34
N PHE A 73 2.47 -4.41 -11.30
CA PHE A 73 1.70 -4.31 -10.05
C PHE A 73 1.32 -2.89 -9.61
N PHE A 74 1.97 -1.85 -10.14
CA PHE A 74 1.77 -0.49 -9.65
C PHE A 74 1.19 0.43 -10.72
N PHE A 75 1.83 0.56 -11.88
CA PHE A 75 1.44 1.58 -12.86
C PHE A 75 0.00 1.46 -13.35
N ARG A 76 -0.54 0.25 -13.43
CA ARG A 76 -1.94 0.02 -13.83
C ARG A 76 -2.93 0.10 -12.69
N ASP A 77 -2.52 -0.15 -11.45
CA ASP A 77 -3.41 -0.22 -10.29
C ASP A 77 -3.40 1.08 -9.46
N GLU A 78 -2.47 1.99 -9.75
CA GLU A 78 -2.37 3.28 -9.09
C GLU A 78 -3.60 4.16 -9.42
N PRO A 79 -4.29 4.73 -8.41
CA PRO A 79 -5.56 5.42 -8.61
C PRO A 79 -5.53 6.58 -9.61
N MET A 80 -4.46 7.39 -9.63
CA MET A 80 -4.37 8.52 -10.55
C MET A 80 -4.15 8.06 -11.99
N ASN A 81 -3.28 7.08 -12.20
CA ASN A 81 -3.02 6.48 -13.51
C ASN A 81 -4.29 5.86 -14.08
N LEU A 82 -5.10 5.19 -13.25
CA LEU A 82 -6.41 4.68 -13.63
C LEU A 82 -7.39 5.81 -13.99
N ALA A 83 -7.45 6.85 -13.16
CA ALA A 83 -8.40 7.95 -13.35
C ALA A 83 -8.21 8.71 -14.67
N VAL A 84 -6.96 8.84 -15.14
CA VAL A 84 -6.64 9.49 -16.42
C VAL A 84 -6.50 8.49 -17.58
N ASN A 85 -6.78 7.21 -17.35
CA ASN A 85 -6.60 6.12 -18.30
C ASN A 85 -5.19 6.11 -18.93
N LEU A 86 -4.16 6.33 -18.11
CA LEU A 86 -2.78 6.51 -18.58
C LEU A 86 -2.26 5.31 -19.37
N LEU A 87 -2.71 4.10 -19.01
CA LEU A 87 -2.33 2.83 -19.64
C LEU A 87 -3.59 2.10 -20.12
N GLU A 88 -4.05 2.44 -21.32
CA GLU A 88 -5.33 1.97 -21.88
C GLU A 88 -5.38 0.45 -22.14
N THR A 89 -4.29 -0.13 -22.65
CA THR A 89 -4.19 -1.57 -22.92
C THR A 89 -3.13 -2.24 -22.04
N PRO A 90 -3.15 -3.58 -21.92
CA PRO A 90 -2.10 -4.30 -21.20
C PRO A 90 -0.70 -4.12 -21.75
N GLU A 91 -0.58 -3.77 -23.03
CA GLU A 91 0.67 -3.53 -23.73
C GLU A 91 1.06 -2.04 -23.76
N SER A 92 0.13 -1.14 -23.39
CA SER A 92 0.39 0.29 -23.31
C SER A 92 1.55 0.59 -22.37
N ARG A 93 2.40 1.54 -22.78
CA ARG A 93 3.54 2.01 -22.00
C ARG A 93 3.60 3.52 -22.02
N CYS A 94 3.94 4.09 -20.86
CA CYS A 94 4.31 5.49 -20.72
C CYS A 94 5.81 5.55 -20.41
N THR A 95 6.60 5.98 -21.40
CA THR A 95 8.06 6.08 -21.30
C THR A 95 8.52 7.07 -20.24
N GLU A 96 7.77 8.16 -20.08
CA GLU A 96 8.05 9.23 -19.12
C GLU A 96 7.91 8.72 -17.69
N LEU A 97 6.91 7.87 -17.43
CA LEU A 97 6.71 7.25 -16.12
C LEU A 97 7.82 6.24 -15.81
N ASP A 98 8.24 5.46 -16.81
CA ASP A 98 9.36 4.53 -16.68
C ASP A 98 10.67 5.27 -16.39
N ASP A 99 10.96 6.34 -17.12
CA ASP A 99 12.17 7.13 -16.95
C ASP A 99 12.17 7.89 -15.62
N TYR A 100 11.03 8.43 -15.20
CA TYR A 100 10.87 9.06 -13.89
C TYR A 100 11.15 8.07 -12.74
N ALA A 101 10.53 6.89 -12.79
CA ALA A 101 10.77 5.86 -11.77
C ALA A 101 12.23 5.39 -11.77
N ALA A 102 12.85 5.20 -12.95
CA ALA A 102 14.24 4.79 -13.06
C ALA A 102 15.24 5.85 -12.59
N ALA A 103 14.96 7.14 -12.85
CA ALA A 103 15.85 8.24 -12.46
C ALA A 103 16.05 8.30 -10.95
N THR A 104 15.00 8.09 -10.16
CA THR A 104 15.10 8.12 -8.69
C THR A 104 15.98 7.00 -8.11
N LEU A 105 16.26 5.92 -8.85
CA LEU A 105 17.17 4.87 -8.41
C LEU A 105 18.61 5.36 -8.28
N SER A 106 19.02 6.40 -9.03
CA SER A 106 20.37 6.96 -8.92
C SER A 106 20.65 7.61 -7.55
N ASP A 107 19.61 7.96 -6.80
CA ASP A 107 19.75 8.54 -5.46
C ASP A 107 20.14 7.49 -4.39
N GLY A 108 20.04 6.19 -4.70
CA GLY A 108 20.53 5.12 -3.82
C GLY A 108 19.79 4.98 -2.48
N VAL A 109 18.58 5.54 -2.39
CA VAL A 109 17.71 5.55 -1.20
C VAL A 109 16.48 4.64 -1.35
N SER A 110 16.33 4.01 -2.51
CA SER A 110 15.25 3.06 -2.79
C SER A 110 15.58 1.67 -2.24
N VAL A 111 14.56 0.91 -1.85
CA VAL A 111 14.70 -0.43 -1.24
C VAL A 111 13.67 -1.40 -1.81
N ALA A 112 14.01 -2.69 -1.83
CA ALA A 112 13.11 -3.77 -2.20
C ALA A 112 13.06 -4.82 -1.08
N ALA A 113 11.88 -5.41 -0.89
CA ALA A 113 11.71 -6.65 -0.15
C ALA A 113 11.86 -7.81 -1.12
N VAL A 114 12.78 -8.71 -0.82
CA VAL A 114 13.15 -9.85 -1.66
C VAL A 114 12.86 -11.15 -0.91
N ASP A 115 12.27 -12.13 -1.58
CA ASP A 115 12.04 -13.46 -1.01
C ASP A 115 13.29 -14.34 -1.07
N GLU A 116 13.16 -15.60 -0.61
CA GLU A 116 14.23 -16.60 -0.61
C GLU A 116 14.71 -16.99 -2.02
N ASN A 117 13.89 -16.75 -3.05
CA ASN A 117 14.21 -17.06 -4.46
C ASN A 117 14.94 -15.89 -5.15
N GLY A 118 15.01 -14.72 -4.51
CA GLY A 118 15.53 -13.51 -5.12
C GLY A 118 14.47 -12.68 -5.86
N ASP A 119 13.19 -13.03 -5.73
CA ASP A 119 12.09 -12.31 -6.38
C ASP A 119 11.64 -11.10 -5.54
N TYR A 120 11.31 -10.01 -6.23
CA TYR A 120 10.75 -8.83 -5.58
C TYR A 120 9.32 -9.08 -5.12
N VAL A 121 9.09 -8.87 -3.84
CA VAL A 121 7.78 -8.92 -3.19
C VAL A 121 7.17 -7.53 -3.13
N GLY A 122 8.01 -6.52 -2.97
CA GLY A 122 7.62 -5.12 -2.95
C GLY A 122 8.83 -4.22 -3.15
N VAL A 123 8.58 -3.04 -3.74
CA VAL A 123 9.61 -2.02 -3.97
C VAL A 123 9.13 -0.69 -3.40
N ILE A 124 10.06 0.04 -2.78
CA ILE A 124 9.86 1.41 -2.33
C ILE A 124 10.85 2.26 -3.11
N ILE A 125 10.31 3.12 -3.96
CA ILE A 125 11.09 4.04 -4.78
C ILE A 125 11.08 5.41 -4.13
N ASN A 126 12.26 5.88 -3.77
CA ASN A 126 12.49 7.14 -3.07
C ASN A 126 13.40 8.05 -3.92
N GLY A 127 13.14 9.35 -3.89
CA GLY A 127 13.99 10.37 -4.49
C GLY A 127 14.36 11.47 -3.49
N ILE A 128 15.52 12.10 -3.67
CA ILE A 128 16.02 13.19 -2.83
C ILE A 128 15.63 14.52 -3.47
N VAL A 129 14.64 15.20 -2.90
CA VAL A 129 14.27 16.55 -3.33
C VAL A 129 15.15 17.57 -2.61
N ARG A 130 15.91 18.36 -3.38
CA ARG A 130 16.71 19.47 -2.86
C ARG A 130 15.95 20.77 -3.03
N ARG A 131 16.01 21.64 -2.02
CA ARG A 131 15.52 23.01 -2.16
C ARG A 131 16.43 23.74 -3.14
N GLU A 132 15.89 24.09 -4.30
CA GLU A 132 16.60 24.97 -5.22
C GLU A 132 16.75 26.33 -4.55
N THR A 133 17.99 26.72 -4.27
CA THR A 133 18.27 28.13 -3.99
C THR A 133 18.26 28.79 -5.36
N SER A 134 17.19 29.51 -5.67
CA SER A 134 17.12 30.34 -6.87
C SER A 134 18.24 31.39 -6.82
N GLY A 135 19.38 31.05 -7.44
CA GLY A 135 20.53 31.91 -7.65
C GLY A 135 20.90 31.90 -9.13
N GLN A 136 20.72 33.04 -9.78
CA GLN A 136 20.92 33.29 -11.20
C GLN A 136 22.32 32.93 -11.73
N SER A 137 22.36 32.37 -12.93
CA SER A 137 23.30 32.63 -14.05
C SER A 137 23.07 31.48 -15.05
N HIS A 138 22.70 31.70 -16.32
CA HIS A 138 23.63 32.11 -17.36
C HIS A 138 22.84 32.73 -18.52
N GLY A 139 22.91 34.05 -18.60
CA GLY A 139 22.61 34.84 -19.79
C GLY A 139 23.84 35.68 -20.13
N SER A 140 24.96 35.03 -20.47
CA SER A 140 26.11 35.67 -21.10
C SER A 140 26.61 34.77 -22.23
N ARG A 141 25.96 34.89 -23.39
CA ARG A 141 26.59 34.55 -24.67
C ARG A 141 27.63 35.63 -24.95
N SER A 142 28.90 35.26 -24.82
CA SER A 142 30.02 36.01 -25.37
C SER A 142 31.01 35.02 -26.00
N SER A 143 30.98 34.94 -27.32
CA SER A 143 32.08 34.83 -28.30
C SER A 143 31.59 34.13 -29.55
#